data_AF-A0A093HJ15-F1
#
_entry.id   AF-A0A093HJ15-F1
#
_cell.length_a   1.000
_cell.length_b   1.000
_cell.length_c   1.000
_cell.angle_alpha   90.00
_cell.angle_beta   90.00
_cell.angle_gamma   90.00
#
_symmetry.space_group_name_H-M   'P 1'
#
loop_
_entity.id
_entity.type
_entity.pdbx_description
1 polymer ?
#
loop_
_entity_poly.entity_id
_entity_poly.type
_entity_poly.pdbx_seq_one_letter_code
_entity_poly.pdbx_strand_id
1 'polypeptide(L)'
;QVFRDYGFHPLVQRWIIGQCLCVDERTISSYGIRRDGDTAFLYLLLAKTAELTEQRYEEDQAQLMLNSTSSLTNSASAEEKRKYNTLPNMSPKKEWLFLASATRVCSLQAGWSCPKCTFINKPTRPGCEMCSTDRPADYVVPGSYKPDEMELWRMQQEQEGILQYQQ
;
A
#
# COMPACT_ATOMS: atom_id res chain seq x y z
N GLN A 1 -8.23 -2.16 4.58
CA GLN A 1 -7.23 -3.18 5.00
C GLN A 1 -7.85 -4.53 4.72
N VAL A 2 -7.09 -5.52 4.23
CA VAL A 2 -7.66 -6.77 3.68
C VAL A 2 -8.67 -7.46 4.60
N PHE A 3 -8.43 -7.48 5.91
CA PHE A 3 -9.38 -8.05 6.86
C PHE A 3 -10.72 -7.30 6.86
N ARG A 4 -10.68 -5.97 6.96
CA ARG A 4 -11.88 -5.13 6.94
C ARG A 4 -12.63 -5.20 5.61
N ASP A 5 -11.90 -5.27 4.50
CA ASP A 5 -12.49 -5.09 3.17
C ASP A 5 -12.95 -6.45 2.57
N TYR A 6 -12.33 -7.57 2.95
CA TYR A 6 -12.60 -8.91 2.41
C TYR A 6 -12.89 -9.99 3.46
N GLY A 7 -12.78 -9.69 4.76
CA GLY A 7 -13.05 -10.66 5.84
C GLY A 7 -11.93 -11.66 6.11
N PHE A 8 -10.78 -11.57 5.45
CA PHE A 8 -9.65 -12.47 5.72
C PHE A 8 -8.87 -12.00 6.94
N HIS A 9 -8.99 -12.71 8.06
CA HIS A 9 -8.29 -12.38 9.31
C HIS A 9 -6.76 -12.35 9.12
N PRO A 10 -6.00 -11.45 9.78
CA PRO A 10 -4.54 -11.38 9.62
C PRO A 10 -3.81 -12.71 9.84
N LEU A 11 -4.26 -13.54 10.79
CA LEU A 11 -3.67 -14.85 11.06
C LEU A 11 -3.71 -15.81 9.86
N VAL A 12 -4.71 -15.72 8.99
CA VAL A 12 -4.81 -16.57 7.80
C VAL A 12 -4.06 -16.01 6.59
N GLN A 13 -3.53 -14.78 6.69
CA GLN A 13 -2.87 -14.11 5.58
C GLN A 13 -1.38 -14.47 5.51
N ARG A 14 -0.93 -14.94 4.34
CA ARG A 14 0.50 -15.10 4.02
C ARG A 14 0.85 -14.29 2.79
N TRP A 15 1.56 -13.19 2.99
CA TRP A 15 1.98 -12.32 1.90
C TRP A 15 3.24 -12.85 1.22
N ILE A 16 3.25 -12.82 -0.11
CA ILE A 16 4.37 -13.23 -0.95
C ILE A 16 4.71 -12.07 -1.87
N ILE A 17 5.92 -11.53 -1.75
CA ILE A 17 6.43 -10.43 -2.57
C ILE A 17 7.84 -10.81 -3.03
N GLY A 18 8.11 -10.65 -4.34
CA GLY A 18 9.43 -10.98 -4.88
C GLY A 18 9.84 -12.43 -4.64
N GLN A 19 8.88 -13.36 -4.67
CA GLN A 19 9.05 -14.81 -4.36
C GLN A 19 9.44 -15.13 -2.91
N CYS A 20 9.35 -14.17 -2.00
CA CYS A 20 9.66 -14.34 -0.59
C CYS A 20 8.38 -14.26 0.25
N LEU A 21 8.28 -15.10 1.30
CA LEU A 21 7.25 -14.97 2.33
C LEU A 21 7.55 -13.74 3.19
N CYS A 22 6.59 -12.85 3.33
CA CYS A 22 6.77 -11.61 4.08
C CYS A 22 6.62 -11.84 5.60
N VAL A 23 7.33 -11.00 6.36
CA VAL A 23 7.22 -10.85 7.82
C VAL A 23 7.03 -9.37 8.14
N ASP A 24 6.40 -9.08 9.27
CA ASP A 24 5.91 -7.73 9.60
C ASP A 24 7.02 -6.73 9.93
N GLU A 25 8.21 -7.21 10.35
CA GLU A 25 9.34 -6.37 10.75
C GLU A 25 10.08 -5.75 9.56
N ARG A 26 9.74 -6.18 8.33
CA ARG A 26 10.41 -5.74 7.10
C ARG A 26 9.53 -4.79 6.31
N THR A 27 10.16 -3.76 5.77
CA THR A 27 9.50 -2.82 4.85
C THR A 27 9.16 -3.47 3.51
N ILE A 28 8.12 -2.97 2.85
CA ILE A 28 7.69 -3.43 1.53
C ILE A 28 8.76 -3.20 0.45
N SER A 29 9.56 -2.14 0.59
CA SER A 29 10.68 -1.84 -0.31
C SER A 29 11.79 -2.87 -0.23
N SER A 30 12.01 -3.47 0.94
CA SER A 30 12.98 -4.57 1.12
C SER A 30 12.58 -5.85 0.38
N TYR A 31 11.30 -6.02 0.08
CA TYR A 31 10.78 -7.12 -0.75
C TYR A 31 10.72 -6.79 -2.24
N GLY A 32 11.06 -5.57 -2.63
CA GLY A 32 11.17 -5.18 -4.03
C GLY A 32 9.99 -4.38 -4.59
N ILE A 33 9.03 -3.96 -3.78
CA ILE A 33 8.01 -2.99 -4.21
C ILE A 33 8.63 -1.60 -4.31
N ARG A 34 8.59 -1.01 -5.49
CA ARG A 34 9.26 0.25 -5.88
C ARG A 34 8.34 1.21 -6.62
N ARG A 35 7.28 0.72 -7.26
CA ARG A 35 6.35 1.53 -8.06
C ARG A 35 4.97 0.88 -8.12
N ASP A 36 3.98 1.68 -8.48
CA ASP A 36 2.68 1.16 -8.90
C ASP A 36 2.83 0.10 -10.01
N GLY A 37 2.01 -0.94 -9.93
CA GLY A 37 2.07 -2.13 -10.78
C GLY A 37 2.97 -3.26 -10.27
N ASP A 38 3.85 -3.01 -9.28
CA ASP A 38 4.57 -4.10 -8.62
C ASP A 38 3.60 -5.01 -7.87
N THR A 39 3.78 -6.31 -7.99
CA THR A 39 2.78 -7.29 -7.54
C THR A 39 3.09 -7.88 -6.17
N ALA A 40 2.07 -8.00 -5.35
CA ALA A 40 2.07 -8.81 -4.14
C ALA A 40 0.99 -9.90 -4.26
N PHE A 41 1.29 -11.09 -3.75
CA PHE A 41 0.34 -12.19 -3.70
C PHE A 41 -0.06 -12.47 -2.26
N LEU A 42 -1.31 -12.85 -2.07
CA LEU A 42 -1.83 -13.30 -0.79
C LEU A 42 -2.18 -14.78 -0.87
N TYR A 43 -1.51 -15.60 -0.08
CA TYR A 43 -1.86 -16.99 0.15
C TYR A 43 -2.68 -17.09 1.44
N LEU A 44 -3.83 -17.75 1.35
CA LEU A 44 -4.74 -17.91 2.48
C LEU A 44 -4.59 -19.29 3.11
N LEU A 45 -4.35 -19.29 4.42
CA LEU A 45 -4.38 -20.49 5.24
C LEU A 45 -5.82 -20.85 5.63
N LEU A 46 -6.06 -22.14 5.87
CA LEU A 46 -7.26 -22.57 6.58
C LEU A 46 -7.21 -22.06 8.03
N ALA A 47 -8.37 -21.67 8.57
CA ALA A 47 -8.48 -21.18 9.96
C ALA A 47 -7.86 -22.15 10.97
N LYS A 48 -8.06 -23.47 10.77
CA LYS A 48 -7.49 -24.53 11.62
C LYS A 48 -5.95 -24.53 11.62
N THR A 49 -5.33 -24.28 10.47
CA THR A 49 -3.86 -24.25 10.34
C THR A 49 -3.27 -22.95 10.92
N ALA A 50 -4.06 -21.87 10.92
CA ALA A 50 -3.67 -20.58 11.47
C ALA A 50 -4.05 -20.41 12.96
N GLU A 51 -4.56 -21.46 13.60
CA GLU A 51 -5.04 -21.44 14.99
C GLU A 51 -6.08 -20.33 15.27
N LEU A 52 -6.87 -19.99 14.25
CA LEU A 52 -7.91 -18.97 14.35
C LEU A 52 -9.23 -19.61 14.81
N THR A 53 -9.68 -19.25 16.01
CA THR A 53 -10.98 -19.64 16.54
C THR A 53 -12.09 -18.72 16.04
N GLU A 54 -13.32 -19.23 15.99
CA GLU A 54 -14.50 -18.46 15.62
C GLU A 54 -14.73 -17.29 16.59
N GLN A 55 -14.65 -17.54 17.89
CA GLN A 55 -14.75 -16.50 18.92
C GLN A 55 -13.75 -15.37 18.68
N ARG A 56 -12.48 -15.70 18.40
CA ARG A 56 -11.44 -14.67 18.17
C ARG A 56 -11.75 -13.83 16.94
N TYR A 57 -12.22 -14.48 15.88
CA TYR A 57 -12.62 -13.79 14.66
C TYR A 57 -13.78 -12.82 14.91
N GLU A 58 -14.82 -13.24 15.63
CA GLU A 58 -15.98 -12.42 15.97
C GLU A 58 -15.60 -11.22 16.85
N GLU A 59 -14.75 -11.44 17.86
CA GLU A 59 -14.22 -10.38 18.73
C GLU A 59 -13.44 -9.32 17.93
N ASP A 60 -12.51 -9.75 17.08
CA ASP A 60 -11.69 -8.83 16.28
C ASP A 60 -12.53 -8.12 15.21
N GLN A 61 -13.53 -8.79 14.65
CA GLN A 61 -14.51 -8.16 13.75
C GLN A 61 -15.36 -7.11 14.48
N ALA A 62 -15.84 -7.40 15.69
CA ALA A 62 -16.63 -6.47 16.50
C ALA A 62 -15.80 -5.24 16.91
N GLN A 63 -14.52 -5.43 17.27
CA GLN A 63 -13.60 -4.33 17.56
C GLN A 63 -13.43 -3.40 16.36
N LEU A 64 -13.31 -3.93 15.14
CA LEU A 64 -13.24 -3.10 13.93
C LEU A 64 -14.51 -2.27 13.71
N MET A 65 -15.69 -2.82 14.03
CA MET A 65 -16.96 -2.09 13.94
C MET A 65 -17.03 -0.96 14.98
N LEU A 66 -16.60 -1.21 16.22
CA LEU A 66 -16.56 -0.20 17.30
C LEU A 66 -15.55 0.93 17.03
N ASN A 67 -14.39 0.60 16.46
CA ASN A 67 -13.38 1.60 16.07
C ASN A 67 -13.86 2.48 14.91
N SER A 68 -14.78 1.97 14.09
CA SER A 68 -15.42 2.74 13.02
C SER A 68 -16.45 3.71 13.59
N THR A 69 -17.25 3.33 14.60
CA THR A 69 -18.28 4.20 15.20
C THR A 69 -17.70 5.32 16.07
N SER A 70 -16.59 5.09 16.75
CA SER A 70 -15.85 6.14 17.48
C SER A 70 -15.27 7.23 16.56
N SER A 71 -15.05 6.91 15.28
CA SER A 71 -14.63 7.87 14.25
C SER A 71 -15.82 8.62 13.59
N LEU A 72 -17.07 8.18 13.83
CA LEU A 72 -18.27 8.62 13.12
C LEU A 72 -19.19 9.58 13.91
N THR A 73 -18.76 10.10 15.08
CA THR A 73 -19.51 11.19 15.73
C THR A 73 -19.42 12.53 14.98
N ASN A 74 -18.69 12.59 13.86
CA ASN A 74 -18.77 13.69 12.90
C ASN A 74 -19.06 13.15 11.49
N SER A 75 -20.17 13.61 10.93
CA SER A 75 -20.67 13.46 9.55
C SER A 75 -21.20 12.08 9.14
N ALA A 76 -22.53 11.99 9.13
CA ALA A 76 -23.30 11.01 8.38
C ALA A 76 -23.24 11.33 6.87
N SER A 77 -23.03 10.32 6.02
CA SER A 77 -23.90 10.00 4.87
C SER A 77 -23.30 8.97 3.92
N ALA A 78 -24.22 8.17 3.36
CA ALA A 78 -24.19 7.47 2.08
C ALA A 78 -23.25 6.27 1.91
N GLU A 79 -23.90 5.10 1.93
CA GLU A 79 -23.48 3.84 1.33
C GLU A 79 -23.07 4.00 -0.15
N GLU A 80 -21.95 3.39 -0.55
CA GLU A 80 -21.73 3.08 -1.97
C GLU A 80 -21.00 1.75 -2.15
N LYS A 81 -21.81 0.73 -2.49
CA LYS A 81 -21.41 -0.63 -2.89
C LYS A 81 -20.63 -0.56 -4.20
N ARG A 82 -19.31 -0.65 -4.16
CA ARG A 82 -18.47 -0.80 -5.36
C ARG A 82 -18.19 -2.27 -5.65
N LYS A 83 -18.97 -2.80 -6.61
CA LYS A 83 -18.71 -4.04 -7.34
C LYS A 83 -17.64 -3.78 -8.39
N TYR A 84 -16.52 -4.48 -8.34
CA TYR A 84 -15.73 -4.76 -9.54
C TYR A 84 -15.19 -6.19 -9.47
N ASN A 85 -15.70 -7.01 -10.37
CA ASN A 85 -15.01 -8.21 -10.83
C ASN A 85 -14.15 -7.79 -12.03
N THR A 86 -12.86 -8.12 -12.01
CA THR A 86 -12.16 -8.57 -13.22
C THR A 86 -10.88 -9.30 -12.82
N LEU A 87 -10.90 -10.63 -12.97
CA LEU A 87 -9.70 -11.47 -12.97
C LEU A 87 -9.05 -11.37 -14.36
N PRO A 88 -7.74 -11.13 -14.47
CA PRO A 88 -7.02 -11.48 -15.69
C PRO A 88 -6.60 -12.97 -15.64
N ASN A 89 -6.89 -13.65 -16.75
CA ASN A 89 -6.43 -14.99 -17.10
C ASN A 89 -4.90 -14.98 -17.32
N MET A 90 -4.17 -15.83 -16.62
CA MET A 90 -2.73 -16.04 -16.84
C MET A 90 -2.46 -17.50 -17.19
N SER A 91 -2.00 -17.73 -18.42
CA SER A 91 -1.24 -18.93 -18.78
C SER A 91 0.26 -18.64 -18.68
N PRO A 92 1.10 -19.62 -18.33
CA PRO A 92 2.45 -19.37 -17.83
C PRO A 92 3.50 -19.50 -18.94
N LYS A 93 4.52 -18.64 -18.92
CA LYS A 93 5.85 -19.00 -19.42
C LYS A 93 6.93 -18.54 -18.46
N LYS A 94 7.72 -19.53 -18.06
CA LYS A 94 8.89 -19.50 -17.21
C LYS A 94 10.07 -18.91 -17.99
N GLU A 95 11.01 -18.27 -17.30
CA GLU A 95 12.41 -18.70 -17.29
C GLU A 95 13.13 -18.00 -16.13
N TRP A 96 13.82 -18.79 -15.31
CA TRP A 96 14.59 -18.36 -14.14
C TRP A 96 16.07 -18.33 -14.50
N LEU A 97 16.73 -17.16 -14.49
CA LEU A 97 18.17 -16.97 -14.25
C LEU A 97 18.37 -15.48 -13.88
N PHE A 98 19.20 -14.98 -12.94
CA PHE A 98 20.18 -15.53 -12.02
C PHE A 98 20.53 -14.44 -10.98
N LEU A 99 20.82 -14.89 -9.76
CA LEU A 99 21.79 -14.43 -8.75
C LEU A 99 22.05 -12.94 -8.43
N ALA A 100 21.88 -12.67 -7.13
CA ALA A 100 22.79 -11.93 -6.24
C ALA A 100 23.97 -11.20 -6.89
N SER A 101 23.92 -9.86 -6.82
CA SER A 101 25.12 -9.03 -6.74
C SER A 101 24.86 -7.92 -5.75
N ALA A 102 25.55 -8.04 -4.61
CA ALA A 102 25.64 -7.05 -3.58
C ALA A 102 26.18 -5.72 -4.11
N THR A 103 25.75 -4.64 -3.46
CA THR A 103 26.38 -3.31 -3.49
C THR A 103 26.54 -2.68 -4.87
N ARG A 104 25.42 -2.48 -5.55
CA ARG A 104 25.25 -1.20 -6.24
C ARG A 104 24.80 -0.20 -5.18
N VAL A 105 25.62 0.82 -4.92
CA VAL A 105 25.20 2.01 -4.17
C VAL A 105 23.97 2.52 -4.91
N CYS A 106 22.79 2.12 -4.42
CA CYS A 106 21.52 2.58 -4.92
C CYS A 106 21.56 4.06 -4.58
N SER A 107 21.71 4.91 -5.60
CA SER A 107 21.57 6.36 -5.49
C SER A 107 20.43 6.61 -4.51
N LEU A 108 20.76 7.17 -3.34
CA LEU A 108 19.82 7.51 -2.27
C LEU A 108 18.54 8.05 -2.93
N GLN A 109 17.51 7.23 -3.04
CA GLN A 109 16.21 7.69 -3.51
C GLN A 109 15.70 8.55 -2.36
N ALA A 110 16.08 9.82 -2.38
CA ALA A 110 15.52 10.84 -1.54
C ALA A 110 14.01 10.73 -1.73
N GLY A 111 13.32 10.35 -0.67
CA GLY A 111 11.91 10.01 -0.65
C GLY A 111 11.48 9.89 0.80
N TRP A 112 10.18 9.74 1.03
CA TRP A 112 9.65 9.57 2.39
C TRP A 112 9.00 8.21 2.53
N SER A 113 9.30 7.52 3.64
CA SER A 113 8.69 6.24 3.96
C SER A 113 7.29 6.47 4.50
N CYS A 114 6.30 5.83 3.89
CA CYS A 114 4.93 5.88 4.39
C CYS A 114 4.84 5.25 5.79
N PRO A 115 4.31 5.95 6.80
CA PRO A 115 4.19 5.39 8.16
C PRO A 115 3.19 4.24 8.25
N LYS A 116 2.31 4.09 7.25
CA LYS A 116 1.26 3.04 7.22
C LYS A 116 1.67 1.78 6.46
N CYS A 117 2.32 1.92 5.30
CA CYS A 117 2.63 0.78 4.43
C CYS A 117 4.12 0.65 4.09
N THR A 118 4.98 1.51 4.62
CA THR A 118 6.45 1.51 4.42
C THR A 118 6.93 1.73 2.99
N PHE A 119 6.02 2.05 2.05
CA PHE A 119 6.39 2.40 0.68
C PHE A 119 7.21 3.70 0.66
N ILE A 120 8.27 3.73 -0.15
CA ILE A 120 9.13 4.90 -0.30
C ILE A 120 8.57 5.76 -1.43
N ASN A 121 7.94 6.88 -1.07
CA ASN A 121 7.34 7.81 -2.01
C ASN A 121 8.36 8.82 -2.54
N LYS A 122 8.08 9.37 -3.72
CA LYS A 122 8.81 10.54 -4.24
C LYS A 122 8.67 11.75 -3.28
N PRO A 123 9.71 12.58 -3.12
CA PRO A 123 9.71 13.70 -2.18
C PRO A 123 8.53 14.64 -2.30
N THR A 124 8.11 15.00 -3.52
CA THR A 124 7.04 16.00 -3.72
C THR A 124 5.64 15.44 -3.58
N ARG A 125 5.46 14.12 -3.39
CA ARG A 125 4.12 13.52 -3.26
C ARG A 125 3.49 13.94 -1.92
N PRO A 126 2.29 14.56 -1.93
CA PRO A 126 1.60 14.96 -0.71
C PRO A 126 0.99 13.77 0.05
N GLY A 127 0.73 12.65 -0.65
CA GLY A 127 0.21 11.42 -0.08
C GLY A 127 0.84 10.18 -0.72
N CYS A 128 0.73 9.05 -0.03
CA CYS A 128 1.38 7.81 -0.40
C CYS A 128 0.78 7.25 -1.70
N GLU A 129 1.62 6.89 -2.66
CA GLU A 129 1.21 6.27 -3.93
C GLU A 129 0.40 4.98 -3.72
N MET A 130 0.76 4.20 -2.69
CA MET A 130 0.18 2.87 -2.47
C MET A 130 -1.09 2.87 -1.63
N CYS A 131 -1.21 3.80 -0.69
CA CYS A 131 -2.28 3.75 0.32
C CYS A 131 -2.89 5.11 0.67
N SER A 132 -2.49 6.16 -0.04
CA SER A 132 -2.98 7.54 0.12
C SER A 132 -2.79 8.15 1.51
N THR A 133 -1.98 7.54 2.38
CA THR A 133 -1.61 8.14 3.66
C THR A 133 -0.83 9.42 3.44
N ASP A 134 -1.20 10.47 4.13
CA ASP A 134 -0.53 11.78 4.01
C ASP A 134 0.96 11.67 4.30
N ARG A 135 1.73 12.49 3.58
CA ARG A 135 3.15 12.69 3.86
C ARG A 135 3.30 13.23 5.28
N PRO A 136 4.28 12.74 6.08
CA PRO A 136 4.57 13.29 7.40
C PRO A 136 4.75 14.81 7.34
N ALA A 137 4.11 15.53 8.27
CA ALA A 137 4.08 17.00 8.27
C ALA A 137 5.48 17.63 8.48
N ASP A 138 6.39 16.90 9.10
CA ASP A 138 7.77 17.27 9.38
C ASP A 138 8.73 16.95 8.22
N TYR A 139 8.28 16.22 7.19
CA TYR A 139 9.12 15.92 6.04
C TYR A 139 9.29 17.14 5.13
N VAL A 140 10.53 17.53 4.89
CA VAL A 140 10.91 18.60 3.97
C VAL A 140 11.51 18.00 2.70
N VAL A 141 11.03 18.46 1.54
CA VAL A 141 11.61 18.09 0.24
C VAL A 141 13.05 18.62 0.18
N PRO A 142 14.06 17.76 -0.03
CA PRO A 142 15.45 18.22 -0.11
C PRO A 142 15.63 19.20 -1.27
N GLY A 143 16.30 20.33 -1.04
CA GLY A 143 16.51 21.36 -2.08
C GLY A 143 17.36 20.89 -3.27
N SER A 144 18.14 19.82 -3.11
CA SER A 144 18.90 19.19 -4.19
C SER A 144 18.07 18.22 -5.04
N TYR A 145 16.83 17.92 -4.65
CA TYR A 145 15.98 17.00 -5.37
C TYR A 145 15.53 17.60 -6.70
N LYS A 146 15.67 16.83 -7.78
CA LYS A 146 15.18 17.20 -9.11
C LYS A 146 14.04 16.26 -9.47
N PRO A 147 12.79 16.74 -9.51
CA PRO A 147 11.66 15.95 -9.98
C PRO A 147 11.89 15.43 -11.40
N ASP A 148 11.43 14.21 -11.68
CA ASP A 148 11.44 13.68 -13.04
C ASP A 148 10.27 14.22 -13.88
N GLU A 149 10.31 13.94 -15.19
CA GLU A 149 9.33 14.46 -16.15
C GLU A 149 7.88 14.12 -15.77
N MET A 150 7.63 12.88 -15.31
CA MET A 150 6.30 12.46 -14.86
C MET A 150 5.84 13.21 -13.60
N GLU A 151 6.75 13.46 -12.66
CA GLU A 151 6.46 14.22 -11.45
C GLU A 151 6.19 15.70 -11.75
N LEU A 152 6.96 16.31 -12.66
CA LEU A 152 6.74 17.67 -13.14
C LEU A 152 5.37 17.81 -13.82
N TRP A 153 5.02 16.87 -14.70
CA TRP A 153 3.74 16.89 -15.39
C TRP A 153 2.57 16.81 -14.40
N ARG A 154 2.65 15.91 -13.41
CA ARG A 154 1.66 15.82 -12.33
C ARG A 154 1.51 17.15 -11.57
N MET A 155 2.62 17.76 -11.16
CA MET A 155 2.62 19.03 -10.42
C MET A 155 2.00 20.17 -11.25
N GLN A 156 2.31 20.23 -12.55
CA GLN A 156 1.75 21.23 -13.45
C GLN A 156 0.23 21.05 -13.60
N GLN A 157 -0.25 19.83 -13.80
CA GLN A 157 -1.70 19.54 -13.85
C GLN A 157 -2.42 19.94 -12.56
N GLU A 158 -1.83 19.69 -11.40
CA GLU A 158 -2.38 20.12 -10.11
C GLU A 158 -2.49 21.65 -10.02
N GLN A 159 -1.45 22.38 -10.44
CA GLN A 159 -1.44 23.84 -10.46
C GLN A 159 -2.50 24.42 -11.42
N GLU A 160 -2.60 23.86 -12.62
CA GLU A 160 -3.61 24.25 -13.61
C GLU A 160 -5.03 24.03 -13.06
N GLY A 161 -5.28 22.88 -12.42
CA GLY A 161 -6.56 22.59 -11.78
C GLY A 161 -6.92 23.56 -10.66
N ILE A 162 -5.94 23.96 -9.83
CA ILE A 162 -6.16 24.97 -8.77
C ILE A 162 -6.52 26.33 -9.37
N LEU A 163 -5.82 26.77 -10.41
CA LEU A 163 -6.08 28.04 -11.09
C LEU A 163 -7.45 28.05 -11.77
N GLN A 164 -7.90 26.91 -12.29
CA GLN A 164 -9.21 26.77 -12.90
C GLN A 164 -10.34 26.89 -11.85
N TYR A 165 -10.17 26.33 -10.65
CA TYR A 165 -11.17 26.42 -9.59
C TYR A 165 -11.33 27.83 -9.00
N GLN A 166 -10.28 28.66 -9.10
CA GLN A 166 -10.28 30.02 -8.55
C GLN A 166 -10.92 31.07 -9.47
N GLN A 167 -11.28 30.71 -10.71
CA GLN A 167 -11.98 31.56 -11.68
C GLN A 167 -13.49 31.34 -11.61
#